data_AF-A0A1H7NHH3-F1
#
_entry.id   AF-A0A1H7NHH3-F1
#
_cell.length_a   1.000
_cell.length_b   1.000
_cell.length_c   1.000
_cell.angle_alpha   90.00
_cell.angle_beta   90.00
_cell.angle_gamma   90.00
#
_symmetry.space_group_name_H-M   'P 1'
#
loop_
_entity.id
_entity.type
_entity.pdbx_description
1 polymer ?
#
loop_
_entity_poly.entity_id
_entity_poly.type
_entity_poly.pdbx_seq_one_letter_code
_entity_poly.pdbx_strand_id
1 'polypeptide(L)'
;MYCPNCNSENNDSAKFCKKCGTPLKKEVSHKKIINSINDEKSSKDDTTKYIIIALIIIAIALAGAFAYIGFGNHNDDGQTQVQNNASSSPNPVQSTQSSQPQQSSSAQSAAMDILGGSFSTGSSLSAKTYASIYVGSQHSGEKVIIQIKYSRDGSSLNNGNMVPKTVDSSGYINVKSADSFKYYPDFAEINLFDTNKNLLDTQSVSLSPDSSTQTF
;
A
#
# COMPACT_ATOMS: atom_id res chain seq x y z
N MET A 1 -42.20 -15.40 -2.66
CA MET A 1 -41.43 -14.60 -1.69
C MET A 1 -41.14 -13.22 -2.25
N TYR A 2 -41.02 -12.21 -1.40
CA TYR A 2 -40.73 -10.84 -1.83
C TYR A 2 -39.25 -10.52 -1.72
N CYS A 3 -38.70 -9.83 -2.72
CA CYS A 3 -37.32 -9.39 -2.70
C CYS A 3 -37.11 -8.34 -1.59
N PRO A 4 -36.15 -8.51 -0.67
CA PRO A 4 -35.92 -7.56 0.41
C PRO A 4 -35.36 -6.21 -0.07
N ASN A 5 -34.79 -6.15 -1.28
CA ASN A 5 -34.18 -4.94 -1.83
C ASN A 5 -35.16 -4.08 -2.65
N CYS A 6 -36.02 -4.71 -3.46
CA CYS A 6 -36.89 -3.98 -4.39
C CYS A 6 -38.38 -4.33 -4.25
N ASN A 7 -38.72 -5.13 -3.24
CA ASN A 7 -40.08 -5.54 -2.90
C ASN A 7 -40.87 -6.25 -4.02
N SER A 8 -40.18 -6.74 -5.06
CA SER A 8 -40.83 -7.48 -6.15
C SER A 8 -41.15 -8.91 -5.73
N GLU A 9 -42.29 -9.43 -6.23
CA GLU A 9 -42.69 -10.81 -6.00
C GLU A 9 -41.88 -11.78 -6.86
N ASN A 10 -41.34 -12.81 -6.24
CA ASN A 10 -40.51 -13.85 -6.83
C ASN A 10 -41.00 -15.24 -6.42
N ASN A 11 -40.67 -16.25 -7.23
CA ASN A 11 -40.95 -17.65 -6.91
C ASN A 11 -40.19 -18.06 -5.63
N ASP A 12 -40.80 -18.86 -4.75
CA ASP A 12 -40.19 -19.34 -3.49
C ASP A 12 -38.94 -20.20 -3.69
N SER A 13 -38.70 -20.70 -4.90
CA SER A 13 -37.49 -21.43 -5.30
C SER A 13 -36.45 -20.56 -6.01
N ALA A 14 -36.75 -19.29 -6.31
CA ALA A 14 -35.83 -18.41 -7.02
C ALA A 14 -34.57 -18.14 -6.18
N LYS A 15 -33.39 -18.32 -6.79
CA LYS A 15 -32.10 -18.02 -6.15
C LYS A 15 -31.78 -16.53 -6.16
N PHE A 16 -32.28 -15.80 -7.17
CA PHE A 16 -32.09 -14.37 -7.38
C PHE A 16 -33.41 -13.69 -7.77
N CYS A 17 -33.51 -12.40 -7.48
CA CYS A 17 -34.65 -11.58 -7.81
C CYS A 17 -34.76 -11.36 -9.32
N LYS A 18 -35.92 -11.67 -9.89
CA LYS A 18 -36.23 -11.50 -11.32
C LYS A 18 -36.19 -10.04 -11.78
N LYS A 19 -36.34 -9.08 -10.85
CA LYS A 19 -36.40 -7.65 -11.16
C LYS A 19 -35.06 -6.94 -10.97
N CYS A 20 -34.31 -7.26 -9.93
CA CYS A 20 -33.09 -6.51 -9.56
C CYS A 20 -31.86 -7.39 -9.29
N GLY A 21 -31.94 -8.70 -9.50
CA GLY A 21 -30.81 -9.62 -9.34
C GLY A 21 -30.44 -9.95 -7.89
N THR A 22 -31.02 -9.30 -6.88
CA THR A 22 -30.72 -9.56 -5.46
C THR A 22 -30.94 -11.04 -5.09
N PRO A 23 -29.96 -11.74 -4.50
CA PRO A 23 -30.11 -13.13 -4.07
C PRO A 23 -31.20 -13.29 -3.01
N LEU A 24 -32.04 -14.31 -3.14
CA LEU A 24 -33.26 -14.49 -2.32
C LEU A 24 -33.18 -15.66 -1.32
N LYS A 25 -32.18 -16.55 -1.43
CA LYS A 25 -31.98 -17.66 -0.49
C LYS A 25 -30.59 -17.59 0.16
N LYS A 26 -30.56 -17.36 1.47
CA LYS A 26 -29.43 -17.74 2.32
C LYS A 26 -29.69 -19.17 2.80
N GLU A 27 -29.06 -20.16 2.17
CA GLU A 27 -29.01 -21.52 2.74
C GLU A 27 -28.19 -21.45 4.04
N VAL A 28 -28.82 -21.75 5.17
CA VAL A 28 -28.16 -21.85 6.48
C VAL A 28 -27.78 -23.31 6.74
N SER A 29 -26.57 -23.46 7.29
CA SER A 29 -26.07 -24.60 8.10
C SER A 29 -25.18 -25.64 7.41
N HIS A 30 -23.88 -25.50 7.64
CA HIS A 30 -23.00 -26.64 7.96
C HIS A 30 -22.40 -26.47 9.35
N LYS A 31 -23.24 -26.15 10.36
CA LYS A 31 -22.89 -26.45 11.74
C LYS A 31 -23.36 -27.87 12.03
N LYS A 32 -22.41 -28.82 12.00
CA LYS A 32 -22.38 -30.17 12.64
C LYS A 32 -21.94 -31.29 11.68
N ILE A 33 -20.63 -31.44 11.50
CA ILE A 33 -19.97 -32.77 11.47
C ILE A 33 -18.74 -32.65 12.39
N ILE A 34 -18.94 -32.85 13.70
CA ILE A 34 -18.50 -34.03 14.47
C ILE A 34 -17.07 -33.87 15.02
N ASN A 35 -17.01 -33.68 16.34
CA ASN A 35 -15.86 -33.99 17.20
C ASN A 35 -15.40 -35.44 16.99
N SER A 36 -14.09 -35.68 17.13
CA SER A 36 -13.30 -36.89 16.84
C SER A 36 -12.56 -36.70 15.52
N ILE A 37 -11.24 -36.52 15.49
CA ILE A 37 -10.25 -37.48 15.98
C ILE A 37 -9.01 -36.69 16.44
N ASN A 38 -8.53 -37.02 17.64
CA ASN A 38 -7.20 -36.66 18.10
C ASN A 38 -6.13 -37.42 17.29
N ASP A 39 -4.93 -36.86 17.31
CA ASP A 39 -3.64 -37.50 17.04
C ASP A 39 -2.99 -37.33 15.66
N GLU A 40 -1.83 -36.66 15.74
CA GLU A 40 -0.60 -36.84 14.97
C GLU A 40 -0.60 -36.40 13.49
N LYS A 41 0.43 -35.74 12.93
CA LYS A 41 1.83 -35.47 13.34
C LYS A 41 2.49 -34.59 12.26
N SER A 42 3.56 -33.90 12.67
CA SER A 42 4.69 -33.33 11.88
C SER A 42 4.83 -31.81 12.00
N SER A 43 5.97 -31.23 12.34
CA SER A 43 7.31 -31.76 12.63
C SER A 43 8.06 -30.68 13.40
N LYS A 44 8.51 -31.00 14.61
CA LYS A 44 9.48 -30.20 15.36
C LYS A 44 10.83 -30.45 14.71
N ASP A 45 11.38 -29.45 14.03
CA ASP A 45 12.63 -29.59 13.31
C ASP A 45 13.83 -29.33 14.25
N ASP A 46 14.76 -30.27 14.29
CA ASP A 46 15.99 -30.15 15.09
C ASP A 46 17.00 -29.15 14.48
N THR A 47 16.71 -28.61 13.28
CA THR A 47 17.51 -27.60 12.57
C THR A 47 17.63 -26.30 13.36
N THR A 48 16.57 -25.90 14.07
CA THR A 48 16.54 -24.66 14.85
C THR A 48 17.56 -24.70 16.01
N LYS A 49 17.82 -25.88 16.60
CA LYS A 49 18.84 -26.03 17.66
C LYS A 49 20.27 -25.88 17.12
N TYR A 50 20.58 -26.47 15.97
CA TYR A 50 21.92 -26.38 15.38
C TYR A 50 22.21 -24.98 14.79
N ILE A 51 21.19 -24.28 14.28
CA ILE A 51 21.32 -22.89 13.82
C ILE A 51 21.67 -21.95 14.99
N ILE A 52 21.03 -22.10 16.15
CA ILE A 52 21.32 -21.27 17.33
C ILE A 52 22.75 -21.52 17.85
N ILE A 53 23.20 -22.77 17.88
CA ILE A 53 24.57 -23.11 18.32
C ILE A 53 25.62 -22.52 17.35
N ALA A 54 25.38 -22.58 16.04
CA ALA A 54 26.29 -22.00 15.05
C ALA A 54 26.41 -20.47 15.17
N LEU A 55 25.30 -19.76 15.41
CA LEU A 55 25.30 -18.31 15.60
C LEU A 55 26.10 -17.86 16.83
N ILE A 56 26.03 -18.62 17.93
CA ILE A 56 26.78 -18.30 19.16
C ILE A 56 28.30 -18.43 18.93
N ILE A 57 28.73 -19.47 18.21
CA ILE A 57 30.16 -19.68 17.92
C ILE A 57 30.71 -18.55 17.03
N ILE A 58 29.94 -18.12 16.02
CA ILE A 58 30.31 -17.01 15.13
C ILE A 58 30.41 -15.70 15.92
N ALA A 59 29.47 -15.42 16.82
CA ALA A 59 29.49 -14.21 17.64
C ALA A 59 30.72 -14.13 18.56
N ILE A 60 31.13 -15.25 19.18
CA ILE A 60 32.32 -15.32 20.03
C ILE A 60 33.60 -15.12 19.23
N ALA A 61 33.69 -15.70 18.03
CA ALA A 61 34.85 -15.51 17.14
C ALA A 61 34.99 -14.04 16.69
N LEU A 62 33.88 -13.37 16.37
CA LEU A 62 33.87 -11.96 16.02
C LEU A 62 34.27 -11.07 17.20
N ALA A 63 33.74 -11.32 18.40
CA ALA A 63 34.12 -10.58 19.60
C ALA A 63 35.62 -10.75 19.96
N GLY A 64 36.16 -11.96 19.80
CA GLY A 64 37.60 -12.23 19.98
C GLY A 64 38.47 -11.50 18.95
N ALA A 65 38.03 -11.40 17.69
CA ALA A 65 38.74 -10.65 16.66
C ALA A 65 38.69 -9.12 16.90
N PHE A 66 37.55 -8.59 17.39
CA PHE A 66 37.44 -7.18 17.77
C PHE A 66 38.34 -6.83 18.97
N ALA A 67 38.48 -7.73 19.95
CA ALA A 67 39.41 -7.54 21.06
C ALA A 67 40.89 -7.60 20.63
N TYR A 68 41.21 -8.35 19.57
CA TYR A 68 42.58 -8.49 19.06
C TYR A 68 43.03 -7.28 18.22
N ILE A 69 42.11 -6.60 17.52
CA ILE A 69 42.43 -5.47 16.63
C ILE A 69 42.30 -4.10 17.36
N GLY A 70 41.68 -4.06 18.54
CA GLY A 70 41.34 -2.83 19.27
C GLY A 70 42.42 -2.23 20.19
N PHE A 71 43.71 -2.47 19.98
CA PHE A 71 44.81 -1.74 20.64
C PHE A 71 45.83 -1.23 19.63
N GLY A 72 45.40 -0.27 18.81
CA GLY A 72 46.27 0.54 17.95
C GLY A 72 46.09 2.02 18.29
N ASN A 73 47.07 2.58 19.02
CA ASN A 73 47.18 4.00 19.39
C ASN A 73 46.87 4.95 18.23
N HIS A 74 45.97 5.92 18.45
CA HIS A 74 45.97 7.19 17.71
C HIS A 74 45.79 8.33 18.72
N ASN A 75 46.85 9.10 18.90
CA ASN A 75 46.84 10.41 19.52
C ASN A 75 46.59 11.42 18.40
N ASP A 76 45.58 12.27 18.54
CA ASP A 76 45.52 13.53 17.79
C ASP A 76 44.93 14.61 18.70
N ASP A 77 45.85 15.42 19.23
CA ASP A 77 45.61 16.74 19.82
C ASP A 77 45.29 17.75 18.71
N GLY A 78 44.35 18.67 18.95
CA GLY A 78 44.21 19.83 18.07
C GLY A 78 42.94 20.67 18.24
N GLN A 79 42.98 21.61 19.19
CA GLN A 79 42.15 22.83 19.23
C GLN A 79 42.24 23.58 17.87
N THR A 80 41.34 24.46 17.41
CA THR A 80 41.04 25.79 17.98
C THR A 80 40.02 26.53 17.06
N GLN A 81 38.90 26.99 17.65
CA GLN A 81 38.30 28.35 17.60
C GLN A 81 38.00 29.13 16.29
N VAL A 82 36.73 29.54 16.20
CA VAL A 82 36.10 30.87 15.89
C VAL A 82 36.57 31.76 14.73
N GLN A 83 35.60 32.25 13.93
CA GLN A 83 35.21 33.69 13.96
C GLN A 83 33.93 33.99 13.18
N ASN A 84 32.99 34.63 13.90
CA ASN A 84 31.92 35.46 13.37
C ASN A 84 32.51 36.75 12.78
N ASN A 85 31.84 37.37 11.81
CA ASN A 85 31.83 38.82 11.71
C ASN A 85 30.58 39.35 10.98
N ALA A 86 29.80 40.14 11.73
CA ALA A 86 28.77 41.03 11.24
C ALA A 86 29.27 42.47 11.37
N SER A 87 28.99 43.33 10.39
CA SER A 87 29.12 44.81 10.39
C SER A 87 28.79 45.30 8.97
N SER A 88 28.13 46.41 8.67
CA SER A 88 27.21 47.37 9.31
C SER A 88 26.82 48.38 8.21
N SER A 89 25.58 48.88 8.23
CA SER A 89 24.93 49.91 7.37
C SER A 89 25.72 51.24 7.24
N PRO A 90 25.46 52.20 6.30
CA PRO A 90 24.16 52.90 6.14
C PRO A 90 23.69 53.35 4.71
N ASN A 91 22.34 53.37 4.51
CA ASN A 91 21.39 54.23 3.73
C ASN A 91 21.87 55.25 2.64
N PRO A 92 21.03 55.75 1.68
CA PRO A 92 19.56 55.96 1.77
C PRO A 92 18.67 55.77 0.48
N VAL A 93 17.35 55.62 0.73
CA VAL A 93 16.18 56.23 0.03
C VAL A 93 15.89 55.95 -1.47
N GLN A 94 14.85 55.10 -1.67
CA GLN A 94 13.61 55.29 -2.44
C GLN A 94 13.63 55.66 -3.94
N SER A 95 13.09 54.75 -4.77
CA SER A 95 12.18 55.11 -5.88
C SER A 95 11.32 53.90 -6.29
N THR A 96 10.13 54.25 -6.76
CA THR A 96 8.90 53.47 -6.96
C THR A 96 8.80 52.73 -8.29
N GLN A 97 8.02 51.65 -8.26
CA GLN A 97 7.15 51.10 -9.32
C GLN A 97 7.79 50.58 -10.63
N SER A 98 7.64 49.26 -10.86
CA SER A 98 6.72 48.78 -11.91
C SER A 98 6.63 47.25 -11.88
N SER A 99 5.43 46.75 -11.63
CA SER A 99 5.08 45.34 -11.67
C SER A 99 5.11 44.80 -13.11
N GLN A 100 5.94 43.80 -13.36
CA GLN A 100 5.74 42.85 -14.45
C GLN A 100 5.84 41.44 -13.86
N PRO A 101 4.80 40.60 -14.01
CA PRO A 101 4.96 39.17 -13.78
C PRO A 101 5.68 38.60 -15.00
N GLN A 102 7.01 38.56 -14.95
CA GLN A 102 7.76 37.77 -15.92
C GLN A 102 7.61 36.31 -15.49
N GLN A 103 6.69 35.66 -16.21
CA GLN A 103 6.32 34.27 -16.13
C GLN A 103 7.56 33.40 -16.34
N SER A 104 8.20 33.04 -15.24
CA SER A 104 9.11 31.91 -15.17
C SER A 104 8.32 30.67 -15.56
N SER A 105 8.52 30.19 -16.78
CA SER A 105 8.09 28.86 -17.19
C SER A 105 8.95 27.83 -16.46
N SER A 106 8.73 27.66 -15.16
CA SER A 106 9.05 26.42 -14.49
C SER A 106 8.12 25.38 -15.07
N ALA A 107 8.68 24.37 -15.73
CA ALA A 107 7.97 23.15 -16.10
C ALA A 107 7.42 22.53 -14.81
N GLN A 108 6.23 22.97 -14.44
CA GLN A 108 5.45 22.41 -13.35
C GLN A 108 5.07 21.02 -13.87
N SER A 109 5.70 20.00 -13.29
CA SER A 109 5.26 18.61 -13.41
C SER A 109 3.75 18.61 -13.44
N ALA A 110 3.14 18.21 -14.56
CA ALA A 110 1.70 18.05 -14.61
C ALA A 110 1.33 17.17 -13.41
N ALA A 111 0.49 17.68 -12.50
CA ALA A 111 0.04 16.88 -11.36
C ALA A 111 -0.62 15.62 -11.93
N MET A 112 -0.17 14.46 -11.49
CA MET A 112 -0.70 13.18 -11.94
C MET A 112 -1.90 12.83 -11.06
N ASP A 113 -3.08 12.83 -11.67
CA ASP A 113 -4.35 12.54 -11.00
C ASP A 113 -4.81 11.10 -11.28
N ILE A 114 -5.57 10.53 -10.35
CA ILE A 114 -6.28 9.26 -10.53
C ILE A 114 -7.57 9.55 -11.30
N LEU A 115 -7.63 9.08 -12.55
CA LEU A 115 -8.75 9.31 -13.45
C LEU A 115 -9.82 8.21 -13.39
N GLY A 116 -9.52 7.10 -12.72
CA GLY A 116 -10.40 5.96 -12.55
C GLY A 116 -9.62 4.66 -12.40
N GLY A 117 -10.31 3.54 -12.49
CA GLY A 117 -9.64 2.25 -12.49
C GLY A 117 -10.56 1.07 -12.28
N SER A 118 -9.96 -0.05 -11.90
CA SER A 118 -10.70 -1.23 -11.50
C SER A 118 -10.01 -1.99 -10.38
N PHE A 119 -10.82 -2.70 -9.62
CA PHE A 119 -10.41 -3.71 -8.65
C PHE A 119 -10.96 -5.06 -9.05
N SER A 120 -10.15 -6.11 -8.94
CA SER A 120 -10.57 -7.49 -9.15
C SER A 120 -10.09 -8.39 -8.01
N THR A 121 -10.99 -9.11 -7.34
CA THR A 121 -10.68 -10.01 -6.23
C THR A 121 -11.29 -11.38 -6.50
N GLY A 122 -10.57 -12.45 -6.16
CA GLY A 122 -11.10 -13.81 -6.19
C GLY A 122 -11.84 -14.18 -4.90
N SER A 123 -12.67 -15.22 -4.93
CA SER A 123 -13.45 -15.68 -3.75
C SER A 123 -12.73 -16.70 -2.87
N SER A 124 -11.45 -16.99 -3.11
CA SER A 124 -10.70 -18.01 -2.37
C SER A 124 -9.96 -17.43 -1.16
N LEU A 125 -9.62 -18.28 -0.19
CA LEU A 125 -8.78 -17.88 0.96
C LEU A 125 -7.36 -17.43 0.55
N SER A 126 -6.94 -17.78 -0.67
CA SER A 126 -5.66 -17.39 -1.27
C SER A 126 -5.78 -16.26 -2.28
N ALA A 127 -6.99 -15.68 -2.45
CA ALA A 127 -7.21 -14.66 -3.45
C ALA A 127 -6.50 -13.35 -3.08
N LYS A 128 -5.89 -12.74 -4.10
CA LYS A 128 -5.38 -11.38 -4.04
C LYS A 128 -6.37 -10.44 -4.70
N THR A 129 -6.32 -9.18 -4.29
CA THR A 129 -6.97 -8.10 -5.04
C THR A 129 -5.98 -7.52 -6.02
N TYR A 130 -6.36 -7.47 -7.29
CA TYR A 130 -5.67 -6.80 -8.37
C TYR A 130 -6.30 -5.44 -8.57
N ALA A 131 -5.49 -4.43 -8.81
CA ALA A 131 -5.94 -3.08 -9.12
C ALA A 131 -5.24 -2.60 -10.39
N SER A 132 -6.04 -2.00 -11.28
CA SER A 132 -5.57 -1.32 -12.48
C SER A 132 -6.04 0.13 -12.39
N ILE A 133 -5.12 1.04 -12.09
CA ILE A 133 -5.41 2.45 -11.83
C ILE A 133 -5.05 3.26 -13.07
N TYR A 134 -5.99 4.02 -13.61
CA TYR A 134 -5.77 4.86 -14.78
C TYR A 134 -5.37 6.26 -14.33
N VAL A 135 -4.22 6.74 -14.81
CA VAL A 135 -3.71 8.10 -14.56
C VAL A 135 -3.59 8.91 -15.84
N GLY A 136 -3.81 8.29 -17.00
CA GLY A 136 -3.70 8.92 -18.31
C GLY A 136 -2.45 8.50 -19.08
N SER A 137 -2.60 8.27 -20.39
CA SER A 137 -1.52 7.81 -21.26
C SER A 137 -0.37 8.82 -21.42
N GLN A 138 -0.62 10.10 -21.13
CA GLN A 138 0.41 11.14 -21.13
C GLN A 138 1.51 10.90 -20.08
N HIS A 139 1.23 10.09 -19.05
CA HIS A 139 2.18 9.73 -18.00
C HIS A 139 2.93 8.42 -18.27
N SER A 140 2.78 7.83 -19.47
CA SER A 140 3.45 6.58 -19.85
C SER A 140 4.97 6.64 -19.58
N GLY A 141 5.47 5.63 -18.86
CA GLY A 141 6.89 5.51 -18.50
C GLY A 141 7.31 6.25 -17.23
N GLU A 142 6.43 7.09 -16.65
CA GLU A 142 6.71 7.73 -15.37
C GLU A 142 6.78 6.69 -14.24
N LYS A 143 7.69 6.93 -13.28
CA LYS A 143 7.84 6.10 -12.08
C LYS A 143 7.05 6.72 -10.95
N VAL A 144 6.27 5.90 -10.28
CA VAL A 144 5.40 6.31 -9.18
C VAL A 144 5.49 5.30 -8.04
N ILE A 145 4.98 5.68 -6.89
CA ILE A 145 4.75 4.78 -5.77
C ILE A 145 3.25 4.77 -5.51
N ILE A 146 2.64 3.59 -5.49
CA ILE A 146 1.22 3.44 -5.19
C ILE A 146 1.02 2.71 -3.86
N GLN A 147 0.16 3.22 -3.01
CA GLN A 147 -0.33 2.56 -1.81
C GLN A 147 -1.83 2.36 -1.94
N ILE A 148 -2.31 1.15 -1.66
CA ILE A 148 -3.75 0.88 -1.59
C ILE A 148 -4.07 0.22 -0.26
N LYS A 149 -4.94 0.84 0.52
CA LYS A 149 -5.49 0.29 1.75
C LYS A 149 -6.88 -0.26 1.45
N TYR A 150 -7.09 -1.52 1.76
CA TYR A 150 -8.37 -2.19 1.61
C TYR A 150 -9.01 -2.35 2.99
N SER A 151 -10.31 -2.12 3.08
CA SER A 151 -11.08 -2.43 4.28
C SER A 151 -12.38 -3.16 3.95
N ARG A 152 -12.93 -3.79 4.98
CA ARG A 152 -14.26 -4.37 5.01
C ARG A 152 -14.91 -4.13 6.35
N ASP A 153 -16.14 -3.66 6.35
CA ASP A 153 -16.93 -3.37 7.54
C ASP A 153 -16.13 -2.48 8.54
N GLY A 154 -15.34 -1.53 8.01
CA GLY A 154 -14.46 -0.65 8.77
C GLY A 154 -13.14 -1.26 9.27
N SER A 155 -12.91 -2.56 9.05
CA SER A 155 -11.68 -3.24 9.45
C SER A 155 -10.67 -3.30 8.31
N SER A 156 -9.40 -3.03 8.59
CA SER A 156 -8.34 -3.14 7.57
C SER A 156 -8.13 -4.58 7.13
N LEU A 157 -7.97 -4.79 5.82
CA LEU A 157 -7.64 -6.08 5.21
C LEU A 157 -6.15 -6.21 4.85
N ASN A 158 -5.41 -5.10 4.83
CA ASN A 158 -3.97 -5.09 4.55
C ASN A 158 -3.24 -3.94 5.27
N ASN A 159 -1.91 -3.95 5.18
CA ASN A 159 -1.06 -2.92 5.79
C ASN A 159 -0.87 -1.67 4.90
N GLY A 160 -1.37 -1.68 3.66
CA GLY A 160 -1.17 -0.57 2.72
C GLY A 160 0.30 -0.37 2.34
N ASN A 161 0.97 -1.41 1.84
CA ASN A 161 2.37 -1.26 1.42
C ASN A 161 2.52 -0.25 0.28
N MET A 162 3.57 0.59 0.35
CA MET A 162 3.99 1.44 -0.76
C MET A 162 4.71 0.61 -1.82
N VAL A 163 4.16 0.57 -3.03
CA VAL A 163 4.65 -0.27 -4.13
C VAL A 163 5.17 0.60 -5.27
N PRO A 164 6.48 0.60 -5.55
CA PRO A 164 7.02 1.27 -6.73
C PRO A 164 6.49 0.63 -8.03
N LYS A 165 6.05 1.47 -8.97
CA LYS A 165 5.49 1.07 -10.26
C LYS A 165 5.92 2.04 -11.37
N THR A 166 5.71 1.59 -12.59
CA THR A 166 5.85 2.40 -13.80
C THR A 166 4.50 2.42 -14.50
N VAL A 167 4.06 3.60 -14.93
CA VAL A 167 2.85 3.76 -15.73
C VAL A 167 3.10 3.10 -17.09
N ASP A 168 2.20 2.22 -17.51
CA ASP A 168 2.34 1.55 -18.80
C ASP A 168 2.00 2.48 -19.98
N SER A 169 2.18 1.99 -21.22
CA SER A 169 1.92 2.75 -22.44
C SER A 169 0.47 3.19 -22.61
N SER A 170 -0.46 2.55 -21.91
CA SER A 170 -1.88 2.86 -21.92
C SER A 170 -2.29 3.78 -20.77
N GLY A 171 -1.35 4.21 -19.92
CA GLY A 171 -1.63 5.10 -18.79
C GLY A 171 -2.09 4.38 -17.52
N TYR A 172 -1.87 3.07 -17.41
CA TYR A 172 -2.29 2.29 -16.26
C TYR A 172 -1.15 1.92 -15.31
N ILE A 173 -1.47 1.88 -14.02
CA ILE A 173 -0.65 1.35 -12.96
C ILE A 173 -1.30 0.05 -12.48
N ASN A 174 -0.62 -1.07 -12.70
CA ASN A 174 -1.11 -2.39 -12.32
C ASN A 174 -0.42 -2.90 -11.04
N VAL A 175 -1.21 -3.15 -9.99
CA VAL A 175 -0.73 -3.62 -8.68
C VAL A 175 -1.59 -4.75 -8.16
N LYS A 176 -1.03 -5.62 -7.32
CA LYS A 176 -1.75 -6.67 -6.61
C LYS A 176 -1.49 -6.54 -5.11
N SER A 177 -2.44 -6.95 -4.28
CA SER A 177 -2.27 -6.98 -2.84
C SER A 177 -1.10 -7.88 -2.44
N ALA A 178 -0.31 -7.44 -1.45
CA ALA A 178 0.79 -8.22 -0.90
C ALA A 178 0.27 -9.47 -0.18
N ASP A 179 -0.80 -9.31 0.58
CA ASP A 179 -1.47 -10.37 1.31
C ASP A 179 -2.69 -10.87 0.53
N SER A 180 -2.98 -12.16 0.66
CA SER A 180 -4.29 -12.70 0.32
C SER A 180 -5.23 -12.51 1.50
N PHE A 181 -6.48 -12.15 1.23
CA PHE A 181 -7.48 -12.02 2.29
C PHE A 181 -8.79 -12.69 1.88
N LYS A 182 -9.47 -13.25 2.88
CA LYS A 182 -10.69 -14.07 2.73
C LYS A 182 -11.88 -13.31 2.11
N TYR A 183 -11.86 -11.99 2.20
CA TYR A 183 -13.03 -11.16 1.99
C TYR A 183 -12.83 -10.19 0.83
N TYR A 184 -13.87 -10.02 0.02
CA TYR A 184 -13.99 -8.86 -0.86
C TYR A 184 -13.96 -7.58 -0.02
N PRO A 185 -13.12 -6.59 -0.38
CA PRO A 185 -13.18 -5.28 0.25
C PRO A 185 -14.50 -4.58 -0.10
N ASP A 186 -15.01 -3.78 0.82
CA ASP A 186 -16.11 -2.84 0.55
C ASP A 186 -15.62 -1.39 0.43
N PHE A 187 -14.33 -1.17 0.67
CA PHE A 187 -13.70 0.13 0.52
C PHE A 187 -12.22 0.00 0.16
N ALA A 188 -11.73 0.94 -0.65
CA ALA A 188 -10.33 1.12 -0.95
C ALA A 188 -9.94 2.61 -0.88
N GLU A 189 -8.83 2.92 -0.20
CA GLU A 189 -8.15 4.20 -0.29
C GLU A 189 -6.87 4.03 -1.12
N ILE A 190 -6.79 4.73 -2.24
CA ILE A 190 -5.65 4.76 -3.14
C ILE A 190 -4.88 6.04 -2.86
N ASN A 191 -3.59 5.92 -2.55
CA ASN A 191 -2.67 7.05 -2.44
C ASN A 191 -1.58 6.90 -3.49
N LEU A 192 -1.44 7.90 -4.35
CA LEU A 192 -0.45 7.96 -5.40
C LEU A 192 0.64 8.96 -5.02
N PHE A 193 1.90 8.55 -5.16
CA PHE A 193 3.06 9.37 -4.81
C PHE A 193 4.07 9.39 -5.95
N ASP A 194 4.88 10.45 -5.98
CA ASP A 194 6.09 10.49 -6.80
C ASP A 194 7.19 9.58 -6.22
N THR A 195 8.34 9.50 -6.88
CA THR A 195 9.49 8.71 -6.40
C THR A 195 10.14 9.26 -5.13
N ASN A 196 9.88 10.52 -4.79
CA ASN A 196 10.36 11.17 -3.57
C ASN A 196 9.37 11.00 -2.39
N LYS A 197 8.26 10.25 -2.61
CA LYS A 197 7.17 10.03 -1.65
C LYS A 197 6.33 11.27 -1.35
N ASN A 198 6.35 12.26 -2.23
CA ASN A 198 5.37 13.35 -2.17
C ASN A 198 4.03 12.84 -2.67
N LEU A 199 2.96 13.11 -1.94
CA LEU A 199 1.60 12.73 -2.34
C LEU A 199 1.20 13.53 -3.59
N LEU A 200 0.79 12.82 -4.63
CA LEU A 200 0.28 13.38 -5.88
C LEU A 200 -1.24 13.45 -5.84
N ASP A 201 -1.90 12.33 -5.50
CA ASP A 201 -3.36 12.25 -5.44
C ASP A 201 -3.85 11.15 -4.48
N THR A 202 -5.08 11.30 -4.00
CA THR A 202 -5.78 10.33 -3.16
C THR A 202 -7.21 10.12 -3.69
N GLN A 203 -7.56 8.86 -3.95
CA GLN A 203 -8.92 8.47 -4.34
C GLN A 203 -9.50 7.46 -3.34
N SER A 204 -10.67 7.80 -2.79
CA SER A 204 -11.49 6.88 -1.99
C SER A 204 -12.54 6.22 -2.87
N VAL A 205 -12.68 4.90 -2.77
CA VAL A 205 -13.57 4.10 -3.61
C VAL A 205 -14.42 3.17 -2.74
N SER A 206 -15.74 3.32 -2.81
CA SER A 206 -16.67 2.34 -2.26
C SER A 206 -16.82 1.16 -3.22
N LEU A 207 -16.75 -0.05 -2.68
CA LEU A 207 -16.79 -1.30 -3.43
C LEU A 207 -17.97 -2.15 -2.95
N SER A 208 -18.56 -2.91 -3.86
CA SER A 208 -19.50 -3.97 -3.55
C SER A 208 -18.75 -5.19 -2.99
N PRO A 209 -19.12 -5.70 -1.80
CA PRO A 209 -18.48 -6.88 -1.21
C PRO A 209 -18.89 -8.20 -1.89
N ASP A 210 -19.74 -8.14 -2.94
CA ASP A 210 -20.26 -9.30 -3.66
C ASP A 210 -19.80 -9.37 -5.12
N SER A 211 -19.03 -8.38 -5.58
CA SER A 211 -18.55 -8.34 -6.97
C SER A 211 -17.07 -8.72 -7.06
N SER A 212 -16.76 -9.57 -8.06
CA SER A 212 -15.38 -9.94 -8.33
C SER A 212 -14.59 -8.82 -9.00
N THR A 213 -15.18 -8.05 -9.92
CA THR A 213 -14.50 -6.98 -10.64
C THR A 213 -15.37 -5.73 -10.68
N GLN A 214 -14.79 -4.58 -10.36
CA GLN A 214 -15.50 -3.31 -10.20
C GLN A 214 -14.67 -2.17 -10.74
N THR A 215 -15.31 -1.24 -11.43
CA THR A 215 -14.68 -0.02 -11.96
C THR A 215 -15.17 1.20 -11.19
N PHE A 216 -14.34 2.22 -11.14
CA PHE A 216 -14.67 3.53 -10.57
C PHE A 216 -14.14 4.64 -11.48
#